data_AF-A0A852LBG0-F1
#
_entry.id   AF-A0A852LBG0-F1
#
_cell.length_a   1.000
_cell.length_b   1.000
_cell.length_c   1.000
_cell.angle_alpha   90.00
_cell.angle_beta   90.00
_cell.angle_gamma   90.00
#
_symmetry.space_group_name_H-M   'P 1'
#
loop_
_entity.id
_entity.type
_entity.pdbx_description
1 polymer ?
#
loop_
_entity_poly.entity_id
_entity_poly.type
_entity_poly.pdbx_seq_one_letter_code
_entity_poly.pdbx_strand_id
1 'polypeptide(L)'
;QGIMEICQLLRTSLTFSRCHHRVDPEPYIDLCERDICACTQGMDCHCSVFLDYSRSCAHEGVILDGWSEESSCRPRCPVGMEYKECVSPCAKTCQSLNINEVCHGQCVDGCSCP
;
A
#
# COMPACT_ATOMS: atom_id res chain seq x y z
N GLN A 1 -11.93 -17.81 -13.32
CA GLN A 1 -11.39 -17.08 -12.15
C GLN A 1 -11.64 -15.61 -12.40
N GLY A 2 -12.62 -15.02 -11.73
CA GLY A 2 -13.10 -13.66 -12.04
C GLY A 2 -12.16 -12.59 -11.49
N ILE A 3 -11.99 -11.49 -12.20
CA ILE A 3 -11.16 -10.35 -11.75
C ILE A 3 -11.68 -9.80 -10.41
N MET A 4 -12.97 -9.94 -10.11
CA MET A 4 -13.57 -9.56 -8.82
C MET A 4 -13.10 -10.41 -7.62
N GLU A 5 -12.59 -11.63 -7.84
CA GLU A 5 -12.03 -12.46 -6.75
C GLU A 5 -10.81 -11.78 -6.11
N ILE A 6 -10.12 -10.88 -6.83
CA ILE A 6 -8.97 -10.16 -6.28
C ILE A 6 -9.40 -9.23 -5.14
N CYS A 7 -10.56 -8.58 -5.23
CA CYS A 7 -11.06 -7.68 -4.19
C CYS A 7 -11.28 -8.41 -2.87
N GLN A 8 -11.63 -9.70 -2.94
CA GLN A 8 -11.86 -10.54 -1.77
C GLN A 8 -10.59 -10.80 -0.95
N LEU A 9 -9.40 -10.56 -1.52
CA LEU A 9 -8.14 -10.62 -0.76
C LEU A 9 -8.14 -9.65 0.42
N LEU A 10 -8.78 -8.48 0.31
CA LEU A 10 -8.91 -7.54 1.44
C LEU A 10 -9.59 -8.19 2.66
N ARG A 11 -10.45 -9.19 2.43
CA ARG A 11 -11.15 -9.95 3.48
C ARG A 11 -10.42 -11.23 3.87
N THR A 12 -9.83 -11.96 2.92
CA THR A 12 -9.37 -13.33 3.14
C THR A 12 -7.87 -13.47 3.40
N SER A 13 -7.08 -12.46 3.02
CA SER A 13 -5.64 -12.42 3.21
C SER A 13 -5.22 -12.38 4.67
N LEU A 14 -4.16 -13.11 5.00
CA LEU A 14 -3.49 -13.01 6.29
C LEU A 14 -2.82 -11.64 6.48
N THR A 15 -2.33 -11.01 5.43
CA THR A 15 -1.75 -9.67 5.48
C THR A 15 -2.82 -8.65 5.82
N PHE A 16 -3.90 -8.57 5.03
CA PHE A 16 -4.95 -7.56 5.26
C PHE A 16 -5.73 -7.78 6.57
N SER A 17 -5.91 -9.03 7.00
CA SER A 17 -6.60 -9.33 8.27
C SER A 17 -5.93 -8.78 9.52
N ARG A 18 -4.62 -8.47 9.46
CA ARG A 18 -3.91 -7.77 10.56
C ARG A 18 -4.54 -6.42 10.90
N CYS A 19 -5.22 -5.79 9.94
CA CYS A 19 -5.80 -4.46 10.08
C CYS A 19 -7.31 -4.42 10.31
N HIS A 20 -8.04 -5.54 10.13
CA HIS A 20 -9.52 -5.56 10.22
C HIS A 20 -10.08 -5.02 11.54
N HIS A 21 -9.32 -5.16 12.63
CA HIS A 21 -9.69 -4.64 13.95
C HIS A 21 -9.59 -3.11 14.08
N ARG A 22 -9.02 -2.42 13.09
CA ARG A 22 -8.86 -0.96 13.01
C ARG A 22 -9.62 -0.37 11.83
N VAL A 23 -9.58 -1.03 10.67
CA VAL A 23 -10.17 -0.55 9.42
C VAL A 23 -11.05 -1.64 8.81
N ASP A 24 -12.35 -1.34 8.65
CA ASP A 24 -13.32 -2.22 8.01
C ASP A 24 -12.97 -2.40 6.52
N PRO A 25 -12.75 -3.64 6.03
CA PRO A 25 -12.42 -3.89 4.63
C PRO A 25 -13.62 -3.76 3.68
N GLU A 26 -14.88 -3.85 4.16
CA GLU A 26 -16.06 -3.91 3.29
C GLU A 26 -16.19 -2.70 2.32
N PRO A 27 -16.02 -1.44 2.77
CA PRO A 27 -16.11 -0.29 1.86
C PRO A 27 -15.04 -0.30 0.75
N TYR A 28 -13.87 -0.87 1.03
CA TYR A 28 -12.77 -1.00 0.06
C TYR A 28 -13.02 -2.14 -0.91
N ILE A 29 -13.62 -3.25 -0.46
CA ILE A 29 -14.05 -4.33 -1.34
C ILE A 29 -15.08 -3.81 -2.35
N ASP A 30 -16.10 -3.11 -1.86
CA ASP A 30 -17.13 -2.50 -2.72
C ASP A 30 -16.53 -1.49 -3.72
N LEU A 31 -15.53 -0.71 -3.30
CA LEU A 31 -14.82 0.22 -4.18
C LEU A 31 -13.99 -0.51 -5.23
N CYS A 32 -13.25 -1.54 -4.83
CA CYS A 32 -12.45 -2.37 -5.72
C CYS A 32 -13.30 -3.01 -6.82
N GLU A 33 -14.47 -3.56 -6.47
CA GLU A 33 -15.37 -4.17 -7.44
C GLU A 33 -15.90 -3.15 -8.45
N ARG A 34 -16.24 -1.93 -7.98
CA ARG A 34 -16.65 -0.82 -8.86
C ARG A 34 -15.53 -0.37 -9.80
N ASP A 35 -14.32 -0.19 -9.28
CA ASP A 35 -13.16 0.26 -10.06
C ASP A 35 -12.78 -0.75 -11.14
N ILE A 36 -12.81 -2.04 -10.81
CA ILE A 36 -12.60 -3.13 -11.77
C ILE A 36 -13.67 -3.10 -12.88
N CYS A 37 -14.95 -2.94 -12.53
CA CYS A 37 -16.03 -2.86 -13.51
C CYS A 37 -15.91 -1.66 -14.47
N ALA A 38 -15.42 -0.52 -13.98
CA ALA A 38 -15.25 0.69 -14.78
C ALA A 38 -13.96 0.68 -15.62
N CYS A 39 -13.07 -0.27 -15.40
CA CYS A 39 -11.75 -0.23 -15.99
C CYS A 39 -11.74 -0.64 -17.46
N THR A 40 -11.12 0.18 -18.31
CA THR A 40 -10.99 -0.04 -19.76
C THR A 40 -9.61 -0.58 -20.17
N GLN A 41 -8.65 -0.63 -19.25
CA GLN A 41 -7.26 -1.06 -19.48
C GLN A 41 -6.72 -1.96 -18.36
N GLY A 42 -6.37 -3.20 -18.69
CA GLY A 42 -5.34 -3.99 -17.99
C GLY A 42 -5.63 -4.44 -16.55
N MET A 43 -4.71 -5.23 -16.00
CA MET A 43 -4.86 -6.06 -14.78
C MET A 43 -4.64 -5.33 -13.44
N ASP A 44 -4.50 -4.00 -13.37
CA ASP A 44 -4.00 -3.30 -12.18
C ASP A 44 -4.98 -2.29 -11.55
N CYS A 45 -6.24 -2.27 -11.98
CA CYS A 45 -7.20 -1.23 -11.55
C CYS A 45 -7.60 -1.35 -10.08
N HIS A 46 -7.48 -2.54 -9.50
CA HIS A 46 -7.68 -2.77 -8.06
C HIS A 46 -6.56 -2.14 -7.22
N CYS A 47 -5.38 -1.91 -7.79
CA CYS A 47 -4.19 -1.56 -7.01
C CYS A 47 -4.26 -0.20 -6.30
N SER A 48 -5.04 0.76 -6.83
CA SER A 48 -5.31 2.01 -6.11
C SER A 48 -6.03 1.75 -4.79
N VAL A 49 -7.05 0.89 -4.81
CA VAL A 49 -7.87 0.58 -3.64
C VAL A 49 -7.07 -0.19 -2.59
N PHE A 50 -6.23 -1.13 -3.02
CA PHE A 50 -5.34 -1.87 -2.12
C PHE A 50 -4.29 -0.97 -1.46
N LEU A 51 -3.73 -0.02 -2.23
CA LEU A 51 -2.81 0.99 -1.72
C LEU A 51 -3.51 1.93 -0.72
N ASP A 52 -4.74 2.33 -0.98
CA ASP A 52 -5.49 3.20 -0.07
C ASP A 52 -5.88 2.47 1.23
N TYR A 53 -6.20 1.18 1.15
CA TYR A 53 -6.43 0.35 2.33
C TYR A 53 -5.15 0.22 3.16
N SER A 54 -4.01 -0.09 2.53
CA SER A 54 -2.73 -0.22 3.25
C SER A 54 -2.31 1.09 3.93
N ARG A 55 -2.53 2.24 3.28
CA ARG A 55 -2.32 3.58 3.88
C ARG A 55 -3.23 3.84 5.07
N SER A 56 -4.50 3.46 4.97
CA SER A 56 -5.48 3.62 6.06
C SER A 56 -5.08 2.78 7.27
N CYS A 57 -4.57 1.57 7.03
CA CYS A 57 -4.01 0.71 8.08
C CYS A 57 -2.75 1.31 8.72
N ALA A 58 -1.84 1.85 7.90
CA ALA A 58 -0.62 2.49 8.39
C ALA A 58 -0.92 3.71 9.27
N HIS A 59 -1.94 4.50 8.93
CA HIS A 59 -2.45 5.61 9.74
C HIS A 59 -2.92 5.14 11.13
N GLU A 60 -3.55 3.97 11.20
CA GLU A 60 -3.95 3.32 12.46
C GLU A 60 -2.82 2.57 13.17
N GLY A 61 -1.58 2.67 12.67
CA GLY A 61 -0.38 2.07 13.24
C GLY A 61 -0.12 0.62 12.83
N VAL A 62 -0.82 0.10 11.82
CA VAL A 62 -0.65 -1.26 11.32
C VAL A 62 0.00 -1.22 9.94
N ILE A 63 1.30 -1.54 9.87
CA ILE A 63 2.02 -1.70 8.61
C ILE A 63 1.72 -3.09 8.03
N LEU A 64 1.27 -3.12 6.78
CA LEU A 64 0.89 -4.32 6.04
C LEU A 64 2.03 -4.80 5.13
N ASP A 65 3.13 -5.28 5.73
CA ASP A 65 4.29 -5.76 4.96
C ASP A 65 3.90 -6.86 3.96
N GLY A 66 4.27 -6.71 2.69
CA GLY A 66 4.01 -7.72 1.64
C GLY A 66 2.64 -7.62 0.96
N TRP A 67 1.86 -6.57 1.25
CA TRP A 67 0.53 -6.38 0.63
C TRP A 67 0.61 -6.28 -0.89
N SER A 68 1.71 -5.70 -1.41
CA SER A 68 1.89 -5.43 -2.83
C SER A 68 2.06 -6.74 -3.62
N GLU A 69 2.86 -7.66 -3.10
CA GLU A 69 3.08 -8.98 -3.67
C GLU A 69 1.81 -9.83 -3.63
N GLU A 70 1.09 -9.80 -2.50
CA GLU A 70 -0.13 -10.60 -2.32
C GLU A 70 -1.28 -10.12 -3.22
N SER A 71 -1.40 -8.81 -3.41
CA SER A 71 -2.38 -8.20 -4.33
C SER A 71 -1.92 -8.19 -5.79
N SER A 72 -0.72 -8.73 -6.09
CA SER A 72 -0.07 -8.63 -7.40
C SER A 72 0.05 -7.19 -7.93
N CYS A 73 0.11 -6.23 -7.02
CA CYS A 73 0.24 -4.82 -7.31
C CYS A 73 1.70 -4.38 -7.26
N ARG A 74 2.09 -3.51 -8.20
CA ARG A 74 3.45 -2.94 -8.21
C ARG A 74 3.37 -1.42 -8.26
N PRO A 75 3.42 -0.74 -7.09
CA PRO A 75 3.60 0.70 -7.05
C PRO A 75 4.83 1.10 -7.87
N ARG A 76 4.68 2.10 -8.74
CA ARG A 76 5.76 2.52 -9.65
C ARG A 76 6.73 3.42 -8.90
N CYS A 77 8.02 3.11 -9.01
CA CYS A 77 9.11 3.92 -8.48
C CYS A 77 10.05 4.41 -9.58
N PRO A 78 10.75 5.55 -9.36
CA PRO A 78 11.85 5.97 -10.22
C PRO A 78 12.94 4.88 -10.33
N VAL A 79 13.70 4.92 -11.42
CA VAL A 79 14.80 3.99 -11.65
C VAL A 79 15.80 4.03 -10.49
N GLY A 80 16.15 2.85 -9.95
CA GLY A 80 17.08 2.71 -8.84
C GLY A 80 16.46 2.87 -7.45
N MET A 81 15.12 2.95 -7.36
CA MET A 81 14.39 2.96 -6.09
C MET A 81 13.38 1.82 -6.03
N GLU A 82 13.05 1.42 -4.80
CA GLU A 82 12.12 0.34 -4.49
C GLU A 82 10.99 0.88 -3.63
N TYR A 83 9.76 0.41 -3.89
CA TYR A 83 8.63 0.70 -3.03
C TYR A 83 8.81 -0.02 -1.69
N LYS A 84 8.52 0.67 -0.59
CA LYS A 84 8.39 0.08 0.74
C LYS A 84 7.17 0.66 1.44
N GLU A 85 6.53 -0.17 2.26
CA GLU A 85 5.34 0.16 3.04
C GLU A 85 5.64 1.14 4.17
N CYS A 86 6.89 1.24 4.59
CA CYS A 86 7.34 2.05 5.71
C CYS A 86 8.70 2.66 5.38
N VAL A 87 8.67 3.86 4.78
CA VAL A 87 9.84 4.70 4.52
C VAL A 87 9.83 5.87 5.51
N SER A 88 11.01 6.22 6.02
CA SER A 88 11.15 7.44 6.82
C SER A 88 10.75 8.66 5.98
N PRO A 89 9.87 9.55 6.48
CA PRO A 89 9.58 10.81 5.79
C PRO A 89 10.82 11.72 5.73
N CYS A 90 11.85 11.40 6.52
CA CYS A 90 13.11 12.11 6.58
C CYS A 90 14.12 11.46 5.63
N ALA A 91 14.07 11.86 4.36
CA ALA A 91 14.97 11.33 3.33
C ALA A 91 16.42 11.80 3.58
N LYS A 92 17.34 10.84 3.76
CA LYS A 92 18.77 11.13 3.80
C LYS A 92 19.26 11.48 2.40
N THR A 93 20.01 12.56 2.29
CA THR A 93 20.72 12.95 1.07
C THR A 93 22.21 13.07 1.38
N CYS A 94 23.06 13.12 0.35
CA CYS A 94 24.50 13.32 0.52
C CYS A 94 24.85 14.61 1.30
N GLN A 95 23.93 15.58 1.35
CA GLN A 95 24.09 16.85 2.06
C GLN A 95 23.49 16.83 3.48
N SER A 96 22.62 15.86 3.77
CA SER A 96 21.82 15.82 5.00
C SER A 96 21.82 14.43 5.62
N LEU A 97 23.01 13.93 5.97
CA LEU A 97 23.19 12.58 6.54
C LEU A 97 22.58 12.44 7.95
N ASN A 98 22.55 13.54 8.72
CA ASN A 98 22.02 13.60 10.09
C ASN A 98 20.57 14.13 10.14
N ILE A 99 19.82 14.12 9.03
CA ILE A 99 18.45 14.66 8.98
C ILE A 99 17.50 14.05 10.02
N ASN A 100 17.75 12.79 10.42
CA ASN A 100 16.95 12.08 11.42
C ASN A 100 17.13 12.62 12.85
N GLU A 101 18.13 13.46 13.13
CA GLU A 101 18.26 14.12 14.44
C GLU A 101 17.27 15.29 14.60
N VAL A 102 16.82 15.85 13.47
CA VAL A 102 15.98 17.06 13.43
C VAL A 102 14.57 16.75 12.92
N CYS A 103 14.46 15.83 11.98
CA CYS A 103 13.20 15.38 11.40
C CYS A 103 12.77 14.06 12.07
N HIS A 104 11.56 14.07 12.61
CA HIS A 104 10.89 12.89 13.13
C HIS A 104 9.50 12.82 12.51
N GLY A 105 9.08 11.63 12.12
CA GLY A 105 7.75 11.39 11.62
C GLY A 105 7.43 9.91 11.59
N GLN A 106 6.15 9.60 11.63
CA GLN A 106 5.68 8.24 11.39
C GLN A 106 6.05 7.84 9.95
N CYS A 107 6.47 6.60 9.76
CA CYS A 107 6.82 6.14 8.43
C CYS A 107 5.59 6.19 7.51
N VAL A 108 5.85 6.45 6.24
CA VAL A 108 4.86 6.52 5.17
C VAL A 108 5.28 5.56 4.06
N ASP A 109 4.32 5.08 3.28
CA ASP A 109 4.66 4.30 2.10
C ASP A 109 5.37 5.19 1.07
N GLY A 110 6.28 4.60 0.30
CA GLY A 110 6.96 5.35 -0.74
C GLY A 110 8.13 4.62 -1.36
N CYS A 111 8.80 5.32 -2.27
CA CYS A 111 10.01 4.82 -2.91
C CYS A 111 11.23 5.19 -2.08
N SER A 112 12.05 4.21 -1.73
CA SER A 112 13.33 4.41 -1.07
C SER A 112 14.47 3.85 -1.91
N CYS A 113 15.68 4.37 -1.70
CA CYS A 113 16.88 3.68 -2.16
C CYS A 113 16.95 2.27 -1.50
N PRO A 114 17.51 1.26 -2.19
CA PRO A 114 17.73 -0.07 -1.63
C PRO A 114 18.47 -0.04 -0.29
#